data_AF-A0A6L5K4D7-F1
#
_entry.id   AF-A0A6L5K4D7-F1
#
_cell.length_a   1.000
_cell.length_b   1.000
_cell.length_c   1.000
_cell.angle_alpha   90.00
_cell.angle_beta   90.00
_cell.angle_gamma   90.00
#
_symmetry.space_group_name_H-M   'P 1'
#
loop_
_entity.id
_entity.type
_entity.pdbx_description
1 polymer ?
#
loop_
_entity_poly.entity_id
_entity_poly.type
_entity_poly.pdbx_seq_one_letter_code
_entity_poly.pdbx_strand_id
1 'polypeptide(L)'
;MRYVCCLLFLSLFSFSTTIDDVVLNLERKLRSMRSLQANFNQIFYASSISTPLNEKGKFYFQKPNWMRWEYKDPEEKIFLYKEGVFLFYFPEDKEVIQSELSKEMYESEILTLLSGQKQLKDEYTIEFSPFPSESQKTWKLKL
;
A
#
# COMPACT_ATOMS: atom_id res chain seq x y z
N MET A 1 40.34 42.80 -32.87
CA MET A 1 38.96 42.86 -33.43
C MET A 1 38.23 41.60 -32.92
N ARG A 2 37.32 41.74 -31.93
CA ARG A 2 35.84 41.61 -32.06
C ARG A 2 35.48 40.25 -32.67
N TYR A 3 34.87 39.28 -31.96
CA TYR A 3 33.53 39.27 -31.33
C TYR A 3 33.57 38.36 -30.07
N VAL A 4 33.25 38.78 -28.85
CA VAL A 4 31.92 39.06 -28.24
C VAL A 4 30.93 37.88 -28.34
N CYS A 5 30.91 37.10 -27.25
CA CYS A 5 29.76 36.72 -26.43
C CYS A 5 28.39 36.51 -27.13
N CYS A 6 27.86 35.28 -27.06
CA CYS A 6 26.43 35.07 -26.84
C CYS A 6 26.17 33.68 -26.21
N LEU A 7 26.16 33.70 -24.87
CA LEU A 7 25.26 32.99 -23.97
C LEU A 7 24.90 31.54 -24.32
N LEU A 8 25.61 30.63 -23.63
CA LEU A 8 25.10 29.35 -23.17
C LEU A 8 23.76 29.57 -22.44
N PHE A 9 22.64 29.47 -23.15
CA PHE A 9 21.35 29.20 -22.54
C PHE A 9 21.31 27.69 -22.25
N LEU A 10 22.06 27.26 -21.23
CA LEU A 10 21.87 25.94 -20.65
C LEU A 10 20.53 26.02 -19.89
N SER A 11 19.44 25.80 -20.62
CA SER A 11 18.11 25.66 -20.04
C SER A 11 18.19 24.55 -19.01
N LEU A 12 18.15 24.95 -17.73
CA LEU A 12 17.87 24.06 -16.62
C LEU A 12 16.48 23.49 -16.87
N PHE A 13 16.41 22.35 -17.55
CA PHE A 13 15.22 21.53 -17.57
C PHE A 13 15.04 21.01 -16.15
N SER A 14 14.27 21.73 -15.35
CA SER A 14 13.67 21.18 -14.14
C SER A 14 12.73 20.07 -14.58
N PHE A 15 13.18 18.82 -14.50
CA PHE A 15 12.29 17.66 -14.59
C PHE A 15 11.35 17.69 -13.39
N SER A 16 10.17 18.28 -13.58
CA SER A 16 9.09 18.14 -12.62
C SER A 16 8.48 16.76 -12.80
N THR A 17 8.56 15.91 -11.77
CA THR A 17 7.87 14.63 -11.74
C THR A 17 6.37 14.85 -11.92
N THR A 18 5.78 14.22 -12.94
CA THR A 18 4.33 14.27 -13.15
C THR A 18 3.62 13.19 -12.32
N ILE A 19 2.31 13.30 -12.13
CA ILE A 19 1.50 12.24 -11.49
C ILE A 19 1.68 10.93 -12.25
N ASP A 20 1.72 11.00 -13.58
CA ASP A 20 1.87 9.84 -14.46
C ASP A 20 3.20 9.13 -14.23
N ASP A 21 4.29 9.87 -14.05
CA ASP A 21 5.60 9.30 -13.72
C ASP A 21 5.56 8.57 -12.37
N VAL A 22 4.92 9.15 -11.36
CA VAL A 22 4.77 8.53 -10.02
C VAL A 22 3.97 7.24 -10.12
N VAL A 23 2.83 7.26 -10.81
CA VAL A 23 1.96 6.10 -10.99
C VAL A 23 2.68 4.98 -11.72
N LEU A 24 3.36 5.29 -12.83
CA LEU A 24 4.13 4.31 -13.59
C LEU A 24 5.26 3.69 -12.75
N ASN A 25 5.94 4.49 -11.93
CA ASN A 25 6.98 4.01 -11.04
C ASN A 25 6.42 3.10 -9.93
N LEU A 26 5.28 3.47 -9.34
CA LEU A 26 4.58 2.67 -8.33
C LEU A 26 4.12 1.32 -8.92
N GLU A 27 3.45 1.32 -10.06
CA GLU A 27 3.01 0.10 -10.74
C GLU A 27 4.20 -0.79 -11.09
N ARG A 28 5.30 -0.23 -11.62
CA ARG A 28 6.51 -0.99 -11.92
C ARG A 28 7.10 -1.64 -10.65
N LYS A 29 7.06 -0.93 -9.52
CA LYS A 29 7.52 -1.46 -8.23
C LYS A 29 6.61 -2.59 -7.74
N LEU A 30 5.29 -2.40 -7.76
CA LEU A 30 4.32 -3.41 -7.36
C LEU A 30 4.41 -4.66 -8.25
N ARG A 31 4.54 -4.49 -9.58
CA ARG A 31 4.70 -5.61 -10.53
C ARG A 31 5.99 -6.40 -10.32
N SER A 32 7.11 -5.72 -10.04
CA SER A 32 8.41 -6.38 -9.84
C SER A 32 8.58 -7.04 -8.47
N MET A 33 7.84 -6.60 -7.45
CA MET A 33 7.87 -7.20 -6.11
C MET A 33 7.32 -8.64 -6.15
N ARG A 34 8.09 -9.60 -5.63
CA ARG A 34 7.69 -11.01 -5.53
C ARG A 34 7.13 -11.36 -4.16
N SER A 35 7.73 -10.79 -3.12
CA SER A 35 7.32 -10.98 -1.73
C SER A 35 7.58 -9.72 -0.91
N LEU A 36 6.86 -9.61 0.20
CA LEU A 36 7.00 -8.55 1.19
C LEU A 36 6.84 -9.15 2.58
N GLN A 37 7.70 -8.73 3.50
CA GLN A 37 7.55 -8.99 4.92
C GLN A 37 7.71 -7.66 5.66
N ALA A 38 6.81 -7.39 6.59
CA ALA A 38 6.86 -6.17 7.40
C ALA A 38 6.28 -6.42 8.80
N ASN A 39 6.74 -5.64 9.77
CA ASN A 39 5.99 -5.45 11.02
C ASN A 39 4.98 -4.31 10.79
N PHE A 40 3.80 -4.40 11.38
CA PHE A 40 2.79 -3.34 11.30
C PHE A 40 2.30 -2.90 12.68
N ASN A 41 1.79 -1.66 12.72
CA ASN A 41 1.03 -1.08 13.82
C ASN A 41 -0.17 -0.35 13.20
N GLN A 42 -1.35 -0.93 13.32
CA GLN A 42 -2.60 -0.47 12.74
C GLN A 42 -3.44 0.21 13.81
N ILE A 43 -3.95 1.41 13.53
CA ILE A 43 -4.88 2.11 14.41
C ILE A 43 -6.18 2.31 13.64
N PHE A 44 -7.23 1.60 14.06
CA PHE A 44 -8.55 1.63 13.44
C PHE A 44 -9.52 2.47 14.28
N TYR A 45 -10.11 3.49 13.65
CA TYR A 45 -11.09 4.38 14.27
C TYR A 45 -12.50 3.98 13.78
N ALA A 46 -13.22 3.21 14.58
CA ALA A 46 -14.61 2.88 14.30
C ALA A 46 -15.52 4.06 14.68
N SER A 47 -16.48 4.43 13.82
CA SER A 47 -17.43 5.50 14.13
C SER A 47 -18.29 5.22 15.37
N SER A 48 -18.38 3.96 15.79
CA SER A 48 -19.19 3.49 16.92
C SER A 48 -18.42 3.36 18.24
N ILE A 49 -17.08 3.52 18.25
CA ILE A 49 -16.24 3.27 19.43
C ILE A 49 -15.39 4.51 19.70
N SER A 50 -15.38 4.97 20.96
CA SER A 50 -14.60 6.15 21.37
C SER A 50 -13.10 5.89 21.45
N THR A 51 -12.70 4.65 21.77
CA THR A 51 -11.31 4.22 21.81
C THR A 51 -10.92 3.54 20.48
N PRO A 52 -9.91 4.04 19.76
CA PRO A 52 -9.44 3.37 18.55
C PRO A 52 -8.84 2.00 18.89
N LEU A 53 -9.08 1.03 18.02
CA LEU A 53 -8.47 -0.28 18.12
C LEU A 53 -7.03 -0.17 17.60
N ASN A 54 -6.05 -0.51 18.44
CA ASN A 54 -4.63 -0.50 18.07
C ASN A 54 -4.12 -1.93 18.01
N GLU A 55 -3.67 -2.36 16.84
CA GLU A 55 -3.25 -3.73 16.56
C GLU A 55 -1.83 -3.78 16.03
N LYS A 56 -1.02 -4.71 16.53
CA LYS A 56 0.36 -4.92 16.05
C LYS A 56 0.56 -6.32 15.55
N GLY A 57 1.48 -6.48 14.61
CA GLY A 57 1.73 -7.78 14.06
C GLY A 57 2.77 -7.84 12.96
N LYS A 58 2.74 -8.94 12.23
CA LYS A 58 3.58 -9.20 11.06
C LYS A 58 2.73 -9.47 9.84
N PHE A 59 3.12 -8.83 8.75
CA PHE A 59 2.53 -9.01 7.44
C PHE A 59 3.49 -9.78 6.53
N TYR A 60 2.93 -10.70 5.76
CA TYR A 60 3.62 -11.48 4.75
C TYR A 60 2.78 -11.49 3.48
N PHE A 61 3.45 -11.26 2.35
CA PHE A 61 2.85 -11.38 1.03
C PHE A 61 3.82 -12.09 0.09
N GLN A 62 3.28 -12.95 -0.76
CA GLN A 62 4.02 -13.60 -1.83
C GLN A 62 3.10 -13.84 -3.04
N LYS A 63 3.58 -13.47 -4.22
CA LYS A 63 2.88 -13.76 -5.47
C LYS A 63 2.83 -15.26 -5.78
N PRO A 64 1.78 -15.74 -6.47
CA PRO A 64 0.64 -14.94 -6.95
C PRO A 64 -0.40 -14.63 -5.88
N ASN A 65 -0.71 -15.57 -4.98
CA ASN A 65 -1.94 -15.55 -4.18
C ASN A 65 -1.71 -16.02 -2.72
N TRP A 66 -0.59 -15.61 -2.10
CA TRP A 66 -0.26 -15.98 -0.72
C TRP A 66 -0.10 -14.74 0.12
N MET A 67 -0.82 -14.69 1.23
CA MET A 67 -0.78 -13.56 2.11
C MET A 67 -1.17 -13.96 3.52
N ARG A 68 -0.48 -13.41 4.51
CA ARG A 68 -0.68 -13.75 5.92
C ARG A 68 -0.48 -12.53 6.80
N TRP A 69 -1.45 -12.24 7.65
CA TRP A 69 -1.28 -11.37 8.80
C TRP A 69 -1.28 -12.19 10.07
N GLU A 70 -0.27 -11.94 10.89
CA GLU A 70 -0.19 -12.43 12.25
C GLU A 70 -0.37 -11.23 13.18
N TYR A 71 -1.54 -11.13 13.80
CA TYR A 71 -1.81 -10.16 14.86
C TYR A 71 -1.25 -10.72 16.17
N LYS A 72 -0.62 -9.85 16.96
CA LYS A 72 0.11 -10.21 18.18
C LYS A 72 -0.27 -9.40 19.40
N ASP A 73 -0.98 -8.30 19.22
CA ASP A 73 -1.39 -7.37 20.27
C ASP A 73 -2.64 -6.62 19.78
N PRO A 74 -3.70 -6.47 20.59
CA PRO A 74 -3.86 -7.03 21.94
C PRO A 74 -4.24 -8.52 21.95
N GLU A 75 -4.76 -9.03 20.82
CA GLU A 75 -5.26 -10.39 20.67
C GLU A 75 -4.50 -11.11 19.56
N GLU A 76 -4.13 -12.37 19.77
CA GLU A 76 -3.51 -13.18 18.73
C GLU A 76 -4.57 -13.69 17.75
N LYS A 77 -4.37 -13.43 16.46
CA LYS A 77 -5.20 -13.97 15.39
C LYS A 77 -4.42 -14.02 14.09
N ILE A 78 -4.75 -14.98 13.23
CA ILE A 78 -4.07 -15.18 11.96
C ILE A 78 -5.09 -15.09 10.82
N PHE A 79 -4.81 -14.19 9.89
CA PHE A 79 -5.53 -14.09 8.63
C PHE A 79 -4.63 -14.67 7.54
N LEU A 80 -5.12 -15.67 6.83
CA LEU A 80 -4.39 -16.34 5.76
C LEU A 80 -5.24 -16.32 4.50
N TYR A 81 -4.69 -15.77 3.43
CA TYR A 81 -5.19 -15.96 2.08
C TYR A 81 -4.27 -16.91 1.33
N LYS A 82 -4.85 -17.99 0.82
CA LYS A 82 -4.15 -18.98 0.01
C LYS A 82 -5.07 -19.47 -1.10
N GLU A 83 -4.65 -19.23 -2.35
CA GLU A 83 -5.27 -19.84 -3.54
C GLU A 83 -6.79 -19.61 -3.64
N GLY A 84 -7.26 -18.42 -3.27
CA GLY A 84 -8.69 -18.06 -3.34
C GLY A 84 -9.48 -18.33 -2.06
N VAL A 85 -8.84 -18.87 -1.02
CA VAL A 85 -9.48 -19.18 0.26
C VAL A 85 -8.96 -18.23 1.33
N PHE A 86 -9.88 -17.62 2.08
CA PHE A 86 -9.58 -16.90 3.31
C PHE A 86 -9.80 -17.79 4.52
N LEU A 87 -8.82 -17.81 5.42
CA LEU A 87 -8.85 -18.52 6.69
C LEU A 87 -8.53 -17.55 7.82
N PHE A 88 -9.36 -17.58 8.85
CA PHE A 88 -9.20 -16.80 10.08
C PHE A 88 -9.00 -17.81 11.21
N TYR A 89 -7.85 -17.78 11.85
CA TYR A 89 -7.54 -18.65 12.97
C TYR A 89 -7.42 -17.84 14.25
N PHE A 90 -8.19 -18.25 15.26
CA PHE A 90 -8.19 -17.71 16.61
C PHE A 90 -7.53 -18.75 17.53
N PRO A 91 -6.25 -18.56 17.92
CA PRO A 91 -5.50 -19.54 18.71
C PRO A 91 -6.10 -19.80 20.10
N GLU A 92 -6.70 -18.78 20.71
CA GLU A 92 -7.34 -18.89 22.04
C GLU A 92 -8.53 -19.86 22.00
N ASP A 93 -9.38 -19.71 20.98
CA ASP A 93 -10.58 -20.53 20.79
C ASP A 93 -10.30 -21.86 20.09
N LYS A 94 -9.10 -22.01 19.51
CA LYS A 94 -8.74 -23.13 18.60
C LYS A 94 -9.72 -23.25 17.43
N GLU A 95 -10.20 -22.12 16.96
CA GLU A 95 -11.23 -22.04 15.92
C GLU A 95 -10.63 -21.56 14.59
N VAL A 96 -11.09 -22.18 13.49
CA VAL A 96 -10.81 -21.73 12.12
C VAL A 96 -12.13 -21.38 11.44
N ILE A 97 -12.23 -20.16 10.94
CA ILE A 97 -13.31 -19.71 10.06
C ILE A 97 -12.78 -19.69 8.63
N GLN A 98 -13.52 -20.30 7.71
CA GLN A 98 -13.21 -20.30 6.29
C GLN A 98 -14.27 -19.49 5.52
N SER A 99 -13.82 -18.63 4.61
CA SER A 99 -14.67 -17.77 3.78
C SER A 99 -14.27 -17.89 2.31
N GLU A 100 -15.26 -18.06 1.43
CA GLU A 100 -15.09 -17.99 -0.02
C GLU A 100 -15.40 -16.56 -0.49
N LEU A 101 -14.33 -15.76 -0.68
CA LEU A 101 -14.13 -14.53 -1.48
C LEU A 101 -15.17 -13.39 -1.48
N SER A 102 -16.39 -13.57 -0.99
CA SER A 102 -17.50 -12.63 -1.19
C SER A 102 -17.66 -11.61 -0.05
N LYS A 103 -17.00 -11.78 1.10
CA LYS A 103 -17.25 -10.95 2.30
C LYS A 103 -16.09 -10.12 2.84
N GLU A 104 -14.84 -10.34 2.45
CA GLU A 104 -13.71 -9.52 2.94
C GLU A 104 -13.17 -8.58 1.86
N MET A 105 -13.99 -7.61 1.47
CA MET A 105 -13.68 -6.60 0.46
C MET A 105 -12.33 -5.88 0.73
N TYR A 106 -12.05 -5.53 1.98
CA TYR A 106 -10.84 -4.79 2.36
C TYR A 106 -9.54 -5.58 2.10
N GLU A 107 -9.49 -6.85 2.49
CA GLU A 107 -8.30 -7.69 2.28
C GLU A 107 -8.11 -8.04 0.81
N SER A 108 -9.22 -8.12 0.06
CA SER A 108 -9.19 -8.30 -1.40
C SER A 108 -8.58 -7.08 -2.12
N GLU A 109 -8.78 -5.87 -1.61
CA GLU A 109 -8.20 -4.64 -2.18
C GLU A 109 -6.69 -4.60 -1.98
N ILE A 110 -6.18 -4.93 -0.78
CA ILE A 110 -4.75 -4.98 -0.50
C ILE A 110 -4.07 -6.04 -1.38
N LEU A 111 -4.66 -7.24 -1.50
CA LEU A 111 -4.18 -8.27 -2.42
C LEU A 111 -4.08 -7.77 -3.85
N THR A 112 -5.16 -7.14 -4.31
CA THR A 112 -5.26 -6.62 -5.67
C THR A 112 -4.19 -5.58 -5.94
N LEU A 113 -3.97 -4.65 -5.02
CA LEU A 113 -2.93 -3.64 -5.12
C LEU A 113 -1.52 -4.26 -5.14
N LEU A 114 -1.20 -5.13 -4.17
CA LEU A 114 0.13 -5.75 -4.04
C LEU A 114 0.44 -6.75 -5.17
N SER A 115 -0.58 -7.30 -5.82
CA SER A 115 -0.41 -8.13 -7.02
C SER A 115 0.21 -7.35 -8.19
N GLY A 116 -0.03 -6.03 -8.24
CA GLY A 116 0.38 -5.15 -9.34
C GLY A 116 -0.28 -5.48 -10.69
N GLN A 117 -1.34 -6.30 -10.69
CA GLN A 117 -2.03 -6.72 -11.92
C GLN A 117 -2.95 -5.63 -12.47
N LYS A 118 -3.54 -4.81 -11.59
CA LYS A 118 -4.40 -3.69 -12.00
C LYS A 118 -3.58 -2.46 -12.41
N GLN A 119 -4.14 -1.67 -13.31
CA GLN A 119 -3.68 -0.30 -13.56
C GLN A 119 -4.40 0.63 -12.59
N LEU A 120 -3.66 1.48 -11.89
CA LEU A 120 -4.22 2.29 -10.81
C LEU A 120 -5.19 3.35 -11.34
N LYS A 121 -4.95 3.87 -12.54
CA LYS A 121 -5.81 4.88 -13.17
C LYS A 121 -7.18 4.35 -13.59
N ASP A 122 -7.33 3.03 -13.73
CA ASP A 122 -8.60 2.40 -14.09
C ASP A 122 -9.54 2.32 -12.87
N GLU A 123 -8.98 2.38 -11.65
CA GLU A 123 -9.69 2.12 -10.40
C GLU A 123 -9.73 3.34 -9.48
N TYR A 124 -8.82 4.30 -9.64
CA TYR A 124 -8.63 5.43 -8.74
C TYR A 124 -8.43 6.75 -9.49
N THR A 125 -8.99 7.82 -8.93
CA THR A 125 -8.58 9.19 -9.25
C THR A 125 -7.34 9.54 -8.45
N ILE A 126 -6.25 9.91 -9.13
CA ILE A 126 -4.94 10.13 -8.50
C ILE A 126 -4.56 11.60 -8.63
N GLU A 127 -4.30 12.24 -7.50
CA GLU A 127 -3.87 13.63 -7.42
C GLU A 127 -2.67 13.77 -6.46
N PHE A 128 -1.82 14.76 -6.69
CA PHE A 128 -0.85 15.14 -5.67
C PHE A 128 -1.60 15.70 -4.46
N SER A 129 -1.24 15.23 -3.27
CA SER A 129 -1.84 15.77 -2.05
C SER A 129 -1.53 17.27 -1.96
N PRO A 130 -2.53 18.14 -1.74
CA PRO A 130 -2.30 19.57 -1.50
C PRO A 130 -1.67 19.82 -0.12
N PHE A 131 -1.30 18.78 0.61
CA PHE A 131 -0.67 18.87 1.92
C PHE A 131 0.65 19.64 1.80
N PRO A 132 0.80 20.81 2.46
CA PRO A 132 2.03 21.55 2.44
C PRO A 132 3.03 20.83 3.35
N SER A 133 3.84 19.93 2.81
CA SER A 133 5.01 19.46 3.54
C SER A 133 6.16 20.40 3.24
N GLU A 134 6.41 21.38 4.13
CA GLU A 134 7.70 22.09 4.15
C GLU A 134 8.88 21.11 4.34
N SER A 135 8.59 19.90 4.83
CA SER A 135 9.51 18.76 4.87
C SER A 135 9.41 17.92 3.59
N GLN A 136 10.47 17.88 2.78
CA GLN A 136 10.61 16.97 1.62
C GLN A 136 10.59 15.47 1.97
N LYS A 137 10.42 15.10 3.24
CA LYS A 137 10.45 13.71 3.73
C LYS A 137 9.10 13.19 4.22
N THR A 138 8.03 13.97 4.12
CA THR A 138 6.72 13.56 4.63
C THR A 138 5.76 13.28 3.47
N TRP A 139 5.33 12.03 3.35
CA TRP A 139 4.33 11.62 2.37
C TRP A 139 3.00 11.36 3.07
N LYS A 140 1.89 11.83 2.49
CA LYS A 140 0.53 11.57 2.97
C LYS A 140 -0.24 10.81 1.88
N LEU A 141 -0.61 9.57 2.15
CA LEU A 141 -1.59 8.82 1.36
C LEU A 141 -2.95 9.00 2.03
N LYS A 142 -3.93 9.57 1.31
CA LYS A 142 -5.33 9.67 1.75
C LYS A 142 -6.13 8.78 0.80
N LEU A 143 -6.73 7.72 1.35
CA LEU A 143 -7.71 6.88 0.66
C LEU A 143 -9.12 7.43 0.93
#